data_AF-A0A7X1YDF8-F1
#
_entry.id   AF-A0A7X1YDF8-F1
#
_cell.length_a   1.000
_cell.length_b   1.000
_cell.length_c   1.000
_cell.angle_alpha   90.00
_cell.angle_beta   90.00
_cell.angle_gamma   90.00
#
_symmetry.space_group_name_H-M   'P 1'
#
loop_
_entity.id
_entity.type
_entity.pdbx_description
1 polymer ?
#
loop_
_entity_poly.entity_id
_entity_poly.type
_entity_poly.pdbx_seq_one_letter_code
_entity_poly.pdbx_strand_id
1 'polypeptide(L)'
;MSELSVLRAADYPRMPWKNGGGSTEEITRDAGEGLDGFGWRLSIADIGESGGFSRFDGYQRVITVLQGAGMHLQVDGEQSRALLPFNAFAFKGDSEVSCRLIDGPIRDFNLIYAPQRYSARLQWLQGGSRLFTPAQTVLVFAADEHVDVRVGNTRHEQLGRYDCLQLNGNRELLEIAITGRSCVIELSANL
;
A
#
# COMPACT_ATOMS: atom_id res chain seq x y z
N MET A 1 15.53 -3.00 -19.41
CA MET A 1 16.01 -3.79 -18.24
C MET A 1 15.12 -3.43 -17.08
N SER A 2 14.81 -4.36 -16.19
CA SER A 2 14.04 -4.04 -14.98
C SER A 2 14.85 -3.10 -14.08
N GLU A 3 14.19 -2.09 -13.54
CA GLU A 3 14.78 -1.14 -12.61
C GLU A 3 14.36 -1.51 -11.18
N LEU A 4 15.32 -1.56 -10.26
CA LEU A 4 15.08 -1.86 -8.86
C LEU A 4 15.60 -0.71 -8.00
N SER A 5 14.76 -0.22 -7.09
CA SER A 5 15.08 0.84 -6.15
C SER A 5 14.53 0.51 -4.76
N VAL A 6 15.12 1.14 -3.74
CA VAL A 6 14.61 1.12 -2.37
C VAL A 6 14.23 2.53 -1.98
N LEU A 7 12.96 2.71 -1.60
CA LEU A 7 12.38 3.96 -1.16
C LEU A 7 12.38 3.97 0.37
N ARG A 8 13.16 4.87 0.97
CA ARG A 8 13.35 4.90 2.43
C ARG A 8 12.24 5.68 3.10
N ALA A 9 11.70 5.13 4.20
CA ALA A 9 10.59 5.74 4.93
C ALA A 9 10.90 7.15 5.44
N ALA A 10 12.17 7.40 5.79
CA ALA A 10 12.64 8.71 6.23
C ALA A 10 12.48 9.81 5.16
N ASP A 11 12.38 9.43 3.88
CA ASP A 11 12.36 10.35 2.75
C ASP A 11 10.94 10.59 2.21
N TYR A 12 9.90 9.96 2.79
CA TYR A 12 8.54 10.10 2.29
C TYR A 12 8.00 11.52 2.52
N PRO A 13 7.53 12.21 1.46
CA PRO A 13 6.91 13.50 1.61
C PRO A 13 5.60 13.38 2.39
N ARG A 14 5.47 14.18 3.45
CA ARG A 14 4.28 14.22 4.30
C ARG A 14 3.41 15.43 3.99
N MET A 15 2.13 15.19 3.75
CA MET A 15 1.13 16.21 3.47
C MET A 15 0.00 16.16 4.50
N PRO A 16 -0.14 17.19 5.36
CA PRO A 16 -1.29 17.32 6.25
C PRO A 16 -2.60 17.44 5.48
N TRP A 17 -3.68 16.87 6.00
CA TRP A 17 -5.00 17.00 5.40
C TRP A 17 -5.61 18.36 5.68
N LYS A 18 -6.38 18.89 4.73
CA LYS A 18 -7.04 20.20 4.84
C LYS A 18 -8.00 20.29 6.04
N ASN A 19 -8.59 19.17 6.45
CA ASN A 19 -9.51 19.11 7.58
C ASN A 19 -8.82 18.95 8.95
N GLY A 20 -7.48 18.83 8.98
CA GLY A 20 -6.71 18.66 10.21
C GLY A 20 -6.79 17.27 10.86
N GLY A 21 -7.63 16.35 10.34
CA GLY A 21 -7.87 15.03 10.94
C GLY A 21 -6.75 14.01 10.71
N GLY A 22 -5.67 14.38 10.02
CA GLY A 22 -4.61 13.45 9.65
C GLY A 22 -3.57 14.01 8.68
N SER A 23 -2.73 13.10 8.17
CA SER A 23 -1.73 13.39 7.15
C SER A 23 -1.47 12.17 6.27
N THR A 24 -0.87 12.38 5.10
CA THR A 24 -0.45 11.28 4.21
C THR A 24 1.03 11.40 3.88
N GLU A 25 1.75 10.30 4.03
CA GLU A 25 3.10 10.08 3.51
C GLU A 25 2.99 9.29 2.21
N GLU A 26 3.38 9.91 1.10
CA GLU A 26 3.39 9.20 -0.18
C GLU A 26 4.65 8.36 -0.34
N ILE A 27 4.49 7.08 -0.67
CA ILE A 27 5.60 6.16 -0.89
C ILE A 27 6.05 6.26 -2.35
N THR A 28 5.13 5.94 -3.27
CA THR A 28 5.37 5.93 -4.71
C THR A 28 4.06 5.90 -5.48
N ARG A 29 4.12 6.19 -6.78
CA ARG A 29 3.01 6.17 -7.72
C ARG A 29 3.53 5.84 -9.12
N ASP A 30 2.62 5.58 -10.06
CA ASP A 30 3.00 5.58 -11.47
C ASP A 30 3.24 7.01 -12.00
N ALA A 31 3.53 7.13 -13.31
CA ALA A 31 3.92 8.39 -13.92
C ALA A 31 2.80 9.46 -14.03
N GLY A 32 1.60 9.24 -13.47
CA GLY A 32 0.51 10.22 -13.54
C GLY A 32 0.65 11.38 -12.54
N GLU A 33 0.19 12.57 -12.95
CA GLU A 33 0.22 13.78 -12.14
C GLU A 33 -1.05 13.97 -11.27
N GLY A 34 -0.91 14.71 -10.17
CA GLY A 34 -2.02 15.10 -9.30
C GLY A 34 -2.62 13.95 -8.48
N LEU A 35 -3.86 14.15 -7.98
CA LEU A 35 -4.61 13.14 -7.21
C LEU A 35 -5.60 12.33 -8.07
N ASP A 36 -5.89 12.77 -9.29
CA ASP A 36 -6.89 12.15 -10.17
C ASP A 36 -6.29 11.54 -11.45
N GLY A 37 -4.98 11.73 -11.70
CA GLY A 37 -4.31 11.28 -12.94
C GLY A 37 -3.52 9.97 -12.83
N PHE A 38 -3.10 9.57 -11.62
CA PHE A 38 -2.23 8.40 -11.42
C PHE A 38 -2.93 7.08 -11.70
N GLY A 39 -2.27 6.12 -12.32
CA GLY A 39 -2.77 4.75 -12.49
C GLY A 39 -2.79 3.95 -11.21
N TRP A 40 -1.79 4.14 -10.35
CA TRP A 40 -1.77 3.61 -8.99
C TRP A 40 -0.92 4.49 -8.07
N ARG A 41 -1.21 4.42 -6.77
CA ARG A 41 -0.54 5.18 -5.71
C ARG A 41 -0.46 4.33 -4.45
N LEU A 42 0.70 4.38 -3.81
CA LEU A 42 0.97 3.76 -2.53
C LEU A 42 1.32 4.82 -1.48
N SER A 43 0.70 4.74 -0.31
CA SER A 43 0.91 5.74 0.74
C SER A 43 0.65 5.19 2.14
N ILE A 44 1.19 5.87 3.15
CA ILE A 44 0.81 5.71 4.55
C ILE A 44 -0.07 6.90 4.94
N ALA A 45 -1.15 6.69 5.70
CA ALA A 45 -1.87 7.79 6.32
C ALA A 45 -1.87 7.69 7.85
N ASP A 46 -1.75 8.85 8.48
CA ASP A 46 -2.01 9.03 9.90
C ASP A 46 -3.43 9.55 10.05
N ILE A 47 -4.25 8.84 10.82
CA ILE A 47 -5.64 9.19 11.12
C ILE A 47 -5.73 9.52 12.60
N GLY A 48 -5.83 10.82 12.90
CA GLY A 48 -5.92 11.32 14.27
C GLY A 48 -7.36 11.30 14.80
N GLU A 49 -8.34 11.49 13.92
CA GLU A 49 -9.75 11.63 14.29
C GLU A 49 -10.66 10.80 13.39
N SER A 50 -11.79 10.38 13.93
CA SER A 50 -12.85 9.73 13.15
C SER A 50 -13.45 10.74 12.17
N GLY A 51 -13.78 10.32 10.95
CA GLY A 51 -14.27 11.23 9.93
C GLY A 51 -14.42 10.61 8.55
N GLY A 52 -14.93 11.41 7.61
CA GLY A 52 -15.10 11.02 6.21
C GLY A 52 -13.77 10.87 5.47
N PHE A 53 -13.69 9.89 4.59
CA PHE A 53 -12.60 9.74 3.64
C PHE A 53 -12.90 10.49 2.35
N SER A 54 -11.86 10.97 1.68
CA SER A 54 -12.00 11.50 0.32
C SER A 54 -12.38 10.40 -0.67
N ARG A 55 -13.25 10.75 -1.61
CA ARG A 55 -13.60 9.93 -2.78
C ARG A 55 -12.47 9.96 -3.80
N PHE A 56 -12.30 8.84 -4.49
CA PHE A 56 -11.41 8.65 -5.63
C PHE A 56 -12.21 7.95 -6.72
N ASP A 57 -13.02 8.72 -7.45
CA ASP A 57 -13.99 8.17 -8.38
C ASP A 57 -13.31 7.32 -9.47
N GLY A 58 -13.84 6.12 -9.73
CA GLY A 58 -13.28 5.18 -10.70
C GLY A 58 -12.06 4.38 -10.23
N TYR A 59 -11.57 4.59 -9.00
CA TYR A 59 -10.47 3.81 -8.41
C TYR A 59 -10.96 2.66 -7.54
N GLN A 60 -10.10 1.66 -7.37
CA GLN A 60 -10.21 0.65 -6.31
C GLN A 60 -9.24 1.03 -5.18
N ARG A 61 -9.68 0.87 -3.92
CA ARG A 61 -8.85 1.08 -2.75
C ARG A 61 -8.67 -0.23 -1.98
N VAL A 62 -7.48 -0.43 -1.45
CA VAL A 62 -7.18 -1.47 -0.45
C VAL A 62 -6.42 -0.81 0.69
N ILE A 63 -6.97 -0.91 1.90
CA ILE A 63 -6.43 -0.27 3.09
C ILE A 63 -6.06 -1.30 4.13
N THR A 64 -5.01 -1.03 4.91
CA THR A 64 -4.58 -1.91 6.00
C THR A 64 -4.09 -1.07 7.17
N VAL A 65 -4.63 -1.29 8.38
CA VAL A 65 -4.06 -0.69 9.59
C VAL A 65 -2.64 -1.23 9.82
N LEU A 66 -1.68 -0.34 10.07
CA LEU A 66 -0.29 -0.66 10.42
C LEU A 66 -0.04 -0.54 11.92
N GLN A 67 -0.60 0.49 12.54
CA GLN A 67 -0.38 0.84 13.94
C GLN A 67 -1.67 1.35 14.58
N GLY A 68 -1.82 1.09 15.88
CA GLY A 68 -2.98 1.46 16.69
C GLY A 68 -3.98 0.31 16.82
N ALA A 69 -5.04 0.53 17.60
CA ALA A 69 -6.01 -0.52 17.95
C ALA A 69 -6.89 -0.97 16.77
N GLY A 70 -7.00 -0.13 15.74
CA GLY A 70 -7.79 -0.41 14.54
C GLY A 70 -8.96 0.56 14.36
N MET A 71 -9.78 0.26 13.35
CA MET A 71 -10.93 1.08 12.97
C MET A 71 -12.09 0.23 12.45
N HIS A 72 -13.27 0.82 12.43
CA HIS A 72 -14.38 0.40 11.58
C HIS A 72 -14.52 1.39 10.41
N LEU A 73 -14.85 0.87 9.24
CA LEU A 73 -15.28 1.69 8.13
C LEU A 73 -16.79 1.55 7.95
N GLN A 74 -17.46 2.66 7.67
CA GLN A 74 -18.81 2.65 7.13
C GLN A 74 -18.69 2.96 5.64
N VAL A 75 -19.13 2.04 4.79
CA VAL A 75 -19.03 2.10 3.33
C VAL A 75 -20.44 2.03 2.77
N ASP A 76 -20.90 3.11 2.14
CA ASP A 76 -22.26 3.22 1.58
C ASP A 76 -23.37 2.84 2.59
N GLY A 77 -23.16 3.23 3.85
CA GLY A 77 -24.07 2.95 4.98
C GLY A 77 -23.83 1.61 5.68
N GLU A 78 -23.07 0.69 5.09
CA GLU A 78 -22.76 -0.62 5.69
C GLU A 78 -21.50 -0.58 6.55
N GLN A 79 -21.59 -1.06 7.79
CA GLN A 79 -20.43 -1.12 8.68
C GLN A 79 -19.58 -2.36 8.39
N SER A 80 -18.27 -2.16 8.25
CA SER A 80 -17.31 -3.25 8.15
C SER A 80 -17.07 -3.94 9.51
N ARG A 81 -16.52 -5.16 9.44
CA ARG A 81 -15.85 -5.77 10.60
C ARG A 81 -14.74 -4.86 11.14
N ALA A 82 -14.29 -5.10 12.36
CA ALA A 82 -13.11 -4.42 12.89
C ALA A 82 -11.89 -4.67 11.96
N LEU A 83 -11.24 -3.59 11.56
CA LEU A 83 -9.99 -3.60 10.79
C LEU A 83 -8.83 -3.47 11.78
N LEU A 84 -8.28 -4.60 12.18
CA LEU A 84 -7.13 -4.70 13.07
C LEU A 84 -5.81 -4.62 12.27
N PRO A 85 -4.65 -4.44 12.94
CA PRO A 85 -3.37 -4.37 12.25
C PRO A 85 -3.13 -5.53 11.28
N PHE A 86 -2.64 -5.21 10.09
CA PHE A 86 -2.34 -6.14 8.99
C PHE A 86 -3.55 -6.86 8.38
N ASN A 87 -4.76 -6.38 8.70
CA ASN A 87 -5.99 -6.91 8.14
C ASN A 87 -6.50 -6.03 6.99
N ALA A 88 -6.14 -6.40 5.76
CA ALA A 88 -6.49 -5.66 4.56
C ALA A 88 -8.01 -5.63 4.31
N PHE A 89 -8.51 -4.51 3.78
CA PHE A 89 -9.90 -4.32 3.43
C PHE A 89 -10.01 -3.54 2.12
N ALA A 90 -10.84 -4.03 1.20
CA ALA A 90 -11.02 -3.46 -0.13
C ALA A 90 -12.39 -2.78 -0.24
N PHE A 91 -12.44 -1.60 -0.86
CA PHE A 91 -13.67 -0.86 -1.14
C PHE A 91 -13.47 0.02 -2.37
N LYS A 92 -14.57 0.40 -3.03
CA LYS A 92 -14.48 1.25 -4.22
C LYS A 92 -14.19 2.70 -3.82
N GLY A 93 -13.41 3.39 -4.65
CA GLY A 93 -13.07 4.79 -4.41
C GLY A 93 -14.26 5.75 -4.60
N ASP A 94 -15.32 5.32 -5.30
CA ASP A 94 -16.56 6.06 -5.49
C ASP A 94 -17.61 5.79 -4.39
N SER A 95 -17.29 4.99 -3.38
CA SER A 95 -18.15 4.81 -2.20
C SER A 95 -18.09 6.03 -1.27
N GLU A 96 -19.19 6.32 -0.58
CA GLU A 96 -19.17 7.20 0.59
C GLU A 96 -18.59 6.44 1.78
N VAL A 97 -17.44 6.88 2.29
CA VAL A 97 -16.71 6.18 3.34
C VAL A 97 -16.45 7.09 4.53
N SER A 98 -16.72 6.59 5.72
CA SER A 98 -16.25 7.20 6.97
C SER A 98 -15.54 6.19 7.86
N CYS A 99 -14.60 6.68 8.65
CA CYS A 99 -13.82 5.90 9.60
C CYS A 99 -14.26 6.22 11.03
N ARG A 100 -14.45 5.17 11.83
CA ARG A 100 -14.57 5.25 13.28
C ARG A 100 -13.40 4.52 13.94
N LEU A 101 -12.58 5.27 14.66
CA LEU A 101 -11.45 4.74 15.42
C LEU A 101 -11.94 3.89 16.61
N ILE A 102 -11.27 2.77 16.88
CA ILE A 102 -11.61 1.90 18.01
C ILE A 102 -11.08 2.49 19.31
N ASP A 103 -9.78 2.78 19.36
CA ASP A 103 -9.10 3.34 20.53
C ASP A 103 -7.89 4.18 20.10
N GLY A 104 -8.17 5.46 19.83
CA GLY A 104 -7.15 6.45 19.48
C GLY A 104 -6.65 6.42 18.02
N PRO A 105 -5.63 7.23 17.71
CA PRO A 105 -5.08 7.39 16.37
C PRO A 105 -4.51 6.10 15.79
N ILE A 106 -4.56 5.98 14.47
CA ILE A 106 -3.96 4.87 13.73
C ILE A 106 -3.03 5.37 12.63
N ARG A 107 -2.12 4.48 12.20
CA ARG A 107 -1.45 4.60 10.89
C ARG A 107 -1.98 3.50 10.00
N ASP A 108 -2.26 3.80 8.74
CA ASP A 108 -2.67 2.82 7.75
C ASP A 108 -1.84 2.88 6.47
N PHE A 109 -1.89 1.80 5.71
CA PHE A 109 -1.27 1.60 4.42
C PHE A 109 -2.36 1.56 3.36
N ASN A 110 -2.21 2.36 2.31
CA ASN A 110 -3.20 2.50 1.24
C ASN A 110 -2.58 2.17 -0.11
N LEU A 111 -3.20 1.22 -0.81
CA LEU A 111 -3.10 1.06 -2.26
C LEU A 111 -4.35 1.65 -2.89
N ILE A 112 -4.17 2.58 -3.83
CA ILE A 112 -5.23 3.11 -4.69
C ILE A 112 -4.81 2.83 -6.14
N TYR A 113 -5.67 2.21 -6.94
CA TYR A 113 -5.35 1.92 -8.35
C TYR A 113 -6.58 2.00 -9.25
N ALA A 114 -6.36 2.35 -10.51
CA ALA A 114 -7.39 2.42 -11.53
C ALA A 114 -7.59 1.02 -12.15
N PRO A 115 -8.64 0.27 -11.81
CA PRO A 115 -8.81 -1.13 -12.25
C PRO A 115 -8.98 -1.27 -13.76
N GLN A 116 -9.38 -0.20 -14.46
CA GLN A 116 -9.44 -0.16 -15.92
C GLN A 116 -8.04 -0.14 -16.57
N ARG A 117 -7.03 0.39 -15.87
CA ARG A 117 -5.65 0.51 -16.37
C ARG A 117 -4.71 -0.56 -15.83
N TYR A 118 -4.99 -1.10 -14.64
CA TYR A 118 -4.11 -2.04 -13.97
C TYR A 118 -4.87 -3.20 -13.34
N SER A 119 -4.28 -4.39 -13.46
CA SER A 119 -4.53 -5.51 -12.57
C SER A 119 -3.62 -5.36 -11.34
N ALA A 120 -4.17 -5.67 -10.17
CA ALA A 120 -3.46 -5.55 -8.90
C ALA A 120 -3.65 -6.80 -8.04
N ARG A 121 -2.59 -7.20 -7.35
CA ARG A 121 -2.61 -8.18 -6.26
C ARG A 121 -1.90 -7.57 -5.07
N LEU A 122 -2.47 -7.79 -3.88
CA LEU A 122 -1.90 -7.34 -2.60
C LEU A 122 -1.96 -8.52 -1.63
N GLN A 123 -0.84 -8.82 -0.97
CA GLN A 123 -0.78 -9.85 0.05
C GLN A 123 0.17 -9.47 1.18
N TRP A 124 -0.33 -9.55 2.42
CA TRP A 124 0.51 -9.51 3.62
C TRP A 124 1.16 -10.87 3.87
N LEU A 125 2.46 -10.88 4.10
CA LEU A 125 3.31 -12.04 4.37
C LEU A 125 3.97 -11.89 5.74
N GLN A 126 4.33 -13.02 6.36
CA GLN A 126 5.08 -13.08 7.61
C GLN A 126 6.04 -14.27 7.57
N GLY A 127 7.21 -14.12 8.21
CA GLY A 127 8.24 -15.17 8.23
C GLY A 127 8.96 -15.25 6.89
N GLY A 128 9.42 -16.46 6.52
CA GLY A 128 10.09 -16.72 5.24
C GLY A 128 9.07 -17.08 4.15
N SER A 129 9.12 -16.38 3.01
CA SER A 129 8.25 -16.58 1.86
C SER A 129 9.05 -16.56 0.56
N ARG A 130 8.58 -17.31 -0.44
CA ARG A 130 9.15 -17.33 -1.79
C ARG A 130 8.00 -17.29 -2.79
N LEU A 131 8.08 -16.39 -3.76
CA LEU A 131 7.10 -16.25 -4.84
C LEU A 131 7.79 -16.12 -6.19
N PHE A 132 7.03 -16.43 -7.25
CA PHE A 132 7.41 -16.21 -8.63
C PHE A 132 6.37 -15.32 -9.28
N THR A 133 6.80 -14.23 -9.93
CA THR A 133 5.87 -13.24 -10.49
C THR A 133 6.29 -12.77 -11.88
N PRO A 134 5.35 -12.72 -12.84
CA PRO A 134 5.55 -12.05 -14.12
C PRO A 134 5.12 -10.57 -14.08
N ALA A 135 4.70 -10.04 -12.93
CA ALA A 135 4.12 -8.71 -12.85
C ALA A 135 5.12 -7.64 -13.26
N GLN A 136 4.65 -6.64 -14.02
CA GLN A 136 5.50 -5.57 -14.57
C GLN A 136 6.09 -4.69 -13.47
N THR A 137 5.31 -4.43 -12.42
CA THR A 137 5.70 -3.69 -11.23
C THR A 137 5.48 -4.57 -10.00
N VAL A 138 6.50 -4.64 -9.14
CA VAL A 138 6.43 -5.33 -7.84
C VAL A 138 6.89 -4.38 -6.76
N LEU A 139 6.10 -4.26 -5.68
CA LEU A 139 6.43 -3.48 -4.50
C LEU A 139 6.50 -4.42 -3.29
N VAL A 140 7.54 -4.31 -2.48
CA VAL A 140 7.67 -5.00 -1.19
C VAL A 140 7.79 -3.96 -0.10
N PHE A 141 6.68 -3.74 0.62
CA PHE A 141 6.61 -2.82 1.74
C PHE A 141 6.94 -3.54 3.05
N ALA A 142 7.96 -3.09 3.77
CA ALA A 142 8.39 -3.69 5.03
C ALA A 142 7.57 -3.18 6.21
N ALA A 143 7.13 -4.07 7.10
CA ALA A 143 6.43 -3.68 8.34
C ALA A 143 7.23 -3.99 9.63
N ASP A 144 8.20 -4.90 9.56
CA ASP A 144 9.17 -5.13 10.64
C ASP A 144 10.39 -4.19 10.49
N GLU A 145 11.17 -4.06 11.56
CA GLU A 145 12.40 -3.26 11.57
C GLU A 145 13.49 -3.78 10.62
N HIS A 146 13.44 -5.07 10.28
CA HIS A 146 14.37 -5.72 9.37
C HIS A 146 13.61 -6.72 8.49
N VAL A 147 13.53 -6.42 7.20
CA VAL A 147 13.01 -7.34 6.18
C VAL A 147 14.09 -7.59 5.13
N ASP A 148 14.50 -8.84 4.98
CA ASP A 148 15.43 -9.26 3.94
C ASP A 148 14.65 -9.60 2.66
N VAL A 149 15.01 -8.98 1.54
CA VAL A 149 14.42 -9.26 0.23
C VAL A 149 15.50 -9.67 -0.75
N ARG A 150 15.34 -10.83 -1.37
CA ARG A 150 16.19 -11.30 -2.47
C ARG A 150 15.40 -11.34 -3.76
N VAL A 151 15.93 -10.72 -4.81
CA VAL A 151 15.32 -10.69 -6.15
C VAL A 151 16.25 -11.40 -7.13
N GLY A 152 15.78 -12.52 -7.67
CA GLY A 152 16.60 -13.43 -8.46
C GLY A 152 17.81 -13.94 -7.67
N ASN A 153 18.90 -14.22 -8.38
CA ASN A 153 20.10 -14.83 -7.78
C ASN A 153 21.10 -13.84 -7.20
N THR A 154 21.03 -12.57 -7.59
CA THR A 154 22.14 -11.61 -7.40
C THR A 154 21.78 -10.41 -6.54
N ARG A 155 20.50 -10.05 -6.42
CA ARG A 155 20.09 -8.84 -5.68
C ARG A 155 19.57 -9.21 -4.30
N HIS A 156 20.09 -8.52 -3.29
CA HIS A 156 19.69 -8.66 -1.90
C HIS A 156 19.63 -7.27 -1.28
N GLU A 157 18.47 -6.93 -0.73
CA GLU A 157 18.20 -5.66 -0.06
C GLU A 157 17.74 -5.92 1.38
N GLN A 158 18.10 -4.99 2.26
CA GLN A 158 17.56 -4.91 3.61
C GLN A 158 16.69 -3.66 3.74
N LEU A 159 15.45 -3.90 4.14
CA LEU A 159 14.43 -2.88 4.32
C LEU A 159 14.23 -2.65 5.81
N GLY A 160 14.34 -1.38 6.22
CA GLY A 160 13.89 -0.92 7.52
C GLY A 160 12.36 -0.86 7.59
N ARG A 161 11.83 -0.59 8.79
CA ARG A 161 10.39 -0.45 8.94
C ARG A 161 9.82 0.64 8.03
N TYR A 162 8.81 0.26 7.25
CA TYR A 162 8.12 1.07 6.26
C TYR A 162 8.93 1.46 5.03
N ASP A 163 10.16 0.97 4.87
CA ASP A 163 10.85 1.03 3.59
C ASP A 163 10.08 0.22 2.54
N CYS A 164 10.23 0.60 1.27
CA CYS A 164 9.57 -0.07 0.15
C CYS A 164 10.58 -0.37 -0.95
N LEU A 165 10.77 -1.64 -1.28
CA LEU A 165 11.47 -2.03 -2.50
C LEU A 165 10.50 -1.91 -3.67
N GLN A 166 10.93 -1.24 -4.73
CA GLN A 166 10.18 -1.11 -5.97
C GLN A 166 10.97 -1.71 -7.13
N LEU A 167 10.32 -2.59 -7.87
CA LEU A 167 10.81 -3.12 -9.12
C LEU A 167 9.85 -2.70 -10.24
N ASN A 168 10.38 -2.11 -11.30
CA ASN A 168 9.63 -1.67 -12.48
C ASN A 168 10.14 -2.33 -13.76
N GLY A 169 9.26 -2.45 -14.75
CA GLY A 169 9.62 -2.88 -16.10
C GLY A 169 10.06 -4.34 -16.20
N ASN A 170 9.60 -5.19 -15.28
CA ASN A 170 9.82 -6.63 -15.36
C ASN A 170 9.16 -7.22 -16.61
N ARG A 171 9.86 -8.13 -17.27
CA ARG A 171 9.41 -8.85 -18.49
C ARG A 171 9.68 -10.35 -18.41
N GLU A 172 10.06 -10.85 -17.25
CA GLU A 172 10.42 -12.25 -17.02
C GLU A 172 9.70 -12.80 -15.78
N LEU A 173 9.78 -14.12 -15.59
CA LEU A 173 9.30 -14.76 -14.37
C LEU A 173 10.35 -14.57 -13.27
N LEU A 174 10.14 -13.60 -12.40
CA LEU A 174 11.06 -13.27 -11.33
C LEU A 174 10.79 -14.07 -10.08
N GLU A 175 11.85 -14.62 -9.49
CA GLU A 175 11.82 -15.16 -8.15
C GLU A 175 12.08 -14.05 -7.12
N ILE A 176 11.24 -13.97 -6.10
CA ILE A 176 11.43 -13.09 -4.95
C ILE A 176 11.33 -13.93 -3.67
N ALA A 177 12.37 -13.87 -2.84
CA ALA A 177 12.37 -14.46 -1.50
C ALA A 177 12.40 -13.35 -0.45
N ILE A 178 11.54 -13.45 0.55
CA ILE A 178 11.31 -12.42 1.57
C ILE A 178 11.37 -13.07 2.94
N THR A 179 12.08 -12.46 3.89
CA THR A 179 12.05 -12.85 5.30
C THR A 179 11.70 -11.66 6.17
N GLY A 180 10.60 -11.78 6.92
CA GLY A 180 10.04 -10.72 7.76
C GLY A 180 8.63 -10.31 7.33
N ARG A 181 7.93 -9.55 8.17
CA ARG A 181 6.58 -9.07 7.87
C ARG A 181 6.60 -7.99 6.81
N SER A 182 5.87 -8.24 5.73
CA SER A 182 5.84 -7.33 4.58
C SER A 182 4.52 -7.43 3.82
N CYS A 183 4.24 -6.43 3.01
CA CYS A 183 3.17 -6.48 2.02
C CYS A 183 3.79 -6.55 0.62
N VAL A 184 3.44 -7.58 -0.14
CA VAL A 184 3.79 -7.69 -1.56
C VAL A 184 2.63 -7.17 -2.39
N ILE A 185 2.93 -6.25 -3.29
CA ILE A 185 1.99 -5.72 -4.28
C ILE A 185 2.53 -5.99 -5.66
N GLU A 186 1.69 -6.55 -6.52
CA GLU A 186 2.00 -6.84 -7.91
C GLU A 186 1.02 -6.07 -8.79
N LEU A 187 1.55 -5.29 -9.72
CA LEU A 187 0.78 -4.43 -10.61
C LEU A 187 1.19 -4.69 -12.07
N SER A 188 0.22 -4.93 -12.93
CA SER A 188 0.44 -5.06 -14.38
C SER A 188 -0.57 -4.22 -15.14
N ALA A 189 -0.08 -3.43 -16.10
CA ALA A 189 -0.96 -2.67 -16.98
C ALA A 189 -1.87 -3.63 -17.77
N ASN A 190 -3.15 -3.29 -17.88
CA ASN A 190 -4.08 -4.00 -18.73
C ASN A 190 -3.70 -3.76 -20.19
N LEU A 191 -3.79 -4.81 -21.01
CA LEU A 191 -3.57 -4.75 -22.46
C LEU A 191 -4.80 -4.19 -23.18
#